data_AF-A0A662W240-F1
#
_entry.id   AF-A0A662W240-F1
#
_cell.length_a   1.000
_cell.length_b   1.000
_cell.length_c   1.000
_cell.angle_alpha   90.00
_cell.angle_beta   90.00
_cell.angle_gamma   90.00
#
_symmetry.space_group_name_H-M   'P 1'
#
loop_
_entity.id
_entity.type
_entity.pdbx_description
1 polymer ?
#
loop_
_entity_poly.entity_id
_entity_poly.type
_entity_poly.pdbx_seq_one_letter_code
_entity_poly.pdbx_strand_id
1 'polypeptide(L)'
;MKKLLTSVAIHRTLDFKQKKIEGAQSALNSIDVDMVHIVENPDERVLGEYDTRRGTFLYEVSGRKGWVYTTGYTETDKMYPGIDTPKPLGLIKYYGKRDIEELALQVFALTKMDWNTIRPMVREPVTIKYAKRIADLIKVGLRTDFTVKDVRYYF
;
A
#
# COMPACT_ATOMS: atom_id res chain seq x y z
N MET A 1 1.23 29.03 11.82
CA MET A 1 0.47 28.94 10.54
C MET A 1 -0.04 27.52 10.39
N LYS A 2 -1.35 27.32 10.16
CA LYS A 2 -1.96 25.98 10.02
C LYS A 2 -1.68 25.48 8.60
N LYS A 3 -0.90 24.41 8.43
CA LYS A 3 -0.60 23.84 7.11
C LYS A 3 -1.88 23.19 6.57
N LEU A 4 -2.43 23.73 5.49
CA LEU A 4 -3.60 23.18 4.84
C LEU A 4 -3.21 21.93 4.04
N LEU A 5 -4.10 20.94 4.03
CA LEU A 5 -3.92 19.70 3.29
C LEU A 5 -4.10 19.98 1.80
N THR A 6 -3.08 19.67 0.99
CA THR A 6 -3.07 19.96 -0.45
C THR A 6 -3.38 18.74 -1.31
N SER A 7 -3.02 17.54 -0.83
CA SER A 7 -3.26 16.30 -1.56
C SER A 7 -3.45 15.09 -0.64
N VAL A 8 -4.18 14.09 -1.12
CA VAL A 8 -4.46 12.83 -0.42
C VAL A 8 -4.28 11.65 -1.38
N ALA A 9 -3.59 10.61 -0.93
CA ALA A 9 -3.54 9.32 -1.59
C ALA A 9 -4.42 8.31 -0.83
N ILE A 10 -5.32 7.63 -1.55
CA ILE A 10 -6.23 6.62 -1.00
C ILE A 10 -5.78 5.24 -1.48
N HIS A 11 -5.40 4.39 -0.53
CA HIS A 11 -5.02 3.01 -0.80
C HIS A 11 -6.18 2.07 -0.51
N ARG A 12 -6.39 1.09 -1.38
CA ARG A 12 -7.45 0.08 -1.20
C ARG A 12 -6.99 -1.28 -1.70
N THR A 13 -7.55 -2.36 -1.15
CA THR A 13 -7.30 -3.76 -1.59
C THR A 13 -8.38 -4.30 -2.54
N LEU A 14 -9.23 -3.41 -3.07
CA LEU A 14 -10.34 -3.74 -3.97
C LEU A 14 -10.48 -2.62 -5.01
N ASP A 15 -11.05 -2.98 -6.15
CA ASP A 15 -11.31 -2.06 -7.25
C ASP A 15 -12.17 -0.85 -6.84
N PHE A 16 -11.84 0.31 -7.43
CA PHE A 16 -12.64 1.51 -7.32
C PHE A 16 -13.77 1.48 -8.35
N LYS A 17 -15.00 1.25 -7.87
CA LYS A 17 -16.20 1.46 -8.68
C LYS A 17 -16.39 2.96 -8.93
N GLN A 18 -16.95 3.32 -10.07
CA GLN A 18 -17.18 4.72 -10.47
C GLN A 18 -17.84 5.57 -9.36
N LYS A 19 -18.91 5.07 -8.74
CA LYS A 19 -19.59 5.74 -7.61
C LYS A 19 -18.69 6.07 -6.42
N LYS A 20 -17.66 5.25 -6.16
CA LYS A 20 -16.71 5.48 -5.05
C LYS A 20 -15.71 6.58 -5.41
N ILE A 21 -15.30 6.65 -6.67
CA ILE A 21 -14.42 7.71 -7.17
C ILE A 21 -15.15 9.04 -7.04
N GLU A 22 -16.37 9.14 -7.58
CA GLU A 22 -17.20 10.35 -7.52
C GLU A 22 -17.49 10.78 -6.08
N GLY A 23 -17.83 9.83 -5.21
CA GLY A 23 -18.08 10.12 -3.80
C GLY A 23 -16.85 10.66 -3.07
N ALA A 24 -15.67 10.12 -3.35
CA ALA A 24 -14.43 10.61 -2.76
C ALA A 24 -14.01 11.98 -3.31
N GLN A 25 -14.18 12.22 -4.61
CA GLN A 25 -13.96 13.54 -5.22
C GLN A 25 -14.90 14.61 -4.65
N SER A 26 -16.17 14.26 -4.44
CA SER A 26 -17.17 15.16 -3.86
C SER A 26 -16.85 15.49 -2.40
N ALA A 27 -16.40 14.51 -1.61
CA ALA A 27 -16.06 14.70 -0.20
C ALA A 27 -14.77 15.50 0.02
N LEU A 28 -13.75 15.28 -0.83
CA LEU A 28 -12.44 15.93 -0.76
C LEU A 28 -12.34 17.14 -1.70
N ASN A 29 -13.47 17.84 -1.92
CA ASN A 29 -13.55 18.97 -2.82
C ASN A 29 -12.40 19.97 -2.57
N SER A 30 -11.74 20.44 -3.63
CA SER A 30 -10.56 21.32 -3.62
C SER A 30 -9.23 20.71 -3.19
N ILE A 31 -9.15 19.40 -2.93
CA ILE A 31 -7.90 18.68 -2.61
C ILE A 31 -7.56 17.73 -3.76
N ASP A 32 -6.28 17.64 -4.14
CA ASP A 32 -5.86 16.67 -5.15
C ASP A 32 -5.93 15.24 -4.57
N VAL A 33 -6.63 14.34 -5.25
CA VAL A 33 -6.83 12.96 -4.78
C VAL A 33 -6.23 11.97 -5.77
N ASP A 34 -5.40 11.06 -5.26
CA ASP A 34 -4.96 9.88 -5.99
C ASP A 34 -5.61 8.63 -5.38
N MET A 35 -6.04 7.70 -6.24
CA MET A 35 -6.70 6.47 -5.82
C MET A 35 -5.97 5.28 -6.44
N VAL A 36 -5.37 4.47 -5.57
CA VAL A 36 -4.58 3.30 -5.98
C VAL A 36 -5.14 2.03 -5.34
N HIS A 37 -5.40 1.03 -6.20
CA HIS A 37 -5.69 -0.32 -5.75
C HIS A 37 -4.37 -1.07 -5.61
N ILE A 38 -4.10 -1.54 -4.41
CA ILE A 38 -2.97 -2.41 -4.07
C ILE A 38 -3.45 -3.86 -4.14
N VAL A 39 -3.00 -4.56 -5.17
CA VAL A 39 -3.26 -5.99 -5.40
C VAL A 39 -2.22 -6.79 -4.62
N GLU A 40 -2.67 -7.48 -3.59
CA GLU A 40 -1.77 -8.19 -2.68
C GLU A 40 -1.18 -9.46 -3.25
N ASN A 41 -1.88 -10.13 -4.16
CA ASN A 41 -1.41 -11.36 -4.79
C ASN A 41 -1.67 -11.23 -6.29
N PRO A 42 -0.84 -10.48 -7.03
CA PRO A 42 -0.94 -10.44 -8.48
C PRO A 42 -0.57 -11.81 -9.06
N ASP A 43 -1.23 -12.19 -10.14
CA ASP A 43 -0.94 -13.42 -10.87
C ASP A 43 0.43 -13.34 -11.55
N GLU A 44 0.83 -12.14 -11.99
CA GLU A 44 2.10 -11.90 -12.66
C GLU A 44 3.25 -11.67 -11.66
N ARG A 45 4.39 -12.29 -11.93
CA ARG A 45 5.66 -11.99 -11.27
C ARG A 45 6.81 -12.13 -12.26
N VAL A 46 7.81 -11.26 -12.09
CA VAL A 46 9.11 -11.37 -12.76
C VAL A 46 10.08 -12.09 -11.85
N LEU A 47 10.82 -13.04 -12.44
CA LEU A 47 11.84 -13.83 -11.77
C LEU A 47 13.22 -13.30 -12.17
N GLY A 48 14.04 -12.99 -11.19
CA GLY A 48 15.48 -12.83 -11.38
C GLY A 48 16.21 -14.17 -11.25
N GLU A 49 17.49 -14.20 -11.64
CA GLU A 49 18.32 -15.42 -11.58
C GLU A 49 18.55 -15.94 -10.15
N TYR A 50 18.66 -15.04 -9.17
CA TYR A 50 18.98 -15.35 -7.76
C TYR A 50 17.95 -14.79 -6.75
N ASP A 51 16.74 -14.45 -7.23
CA ASP A 51 15.70 -13.61 -6.61
C ASP A 51 15.67 -12.16 -7.11
N THR A 52 14.45 -11.65 -7.26
CA THR A 52 14.23 -10.26 -7.68
C THR A 52 14.64 -9.30 -6.57
N ARG A 53 15.39 -8.26 -6.92
CA ARG A 53 15.89 -7.25 -5.99
C ARG A 53 14.74 -6.49 -5.32
N ARG A 54 14.82 -6.31 -4.00
CA ARG A 54 13.90 -5.44 -3.26
C ARG A 54 14.00 -4.00 -3.79
N GLY A 55 12.85 -3.41 -4.10
CA GLY A 55 12.74 -2.08 -4.70
C GLY A 55 12.64 -2.09 -6.22
N THR A 56 12.76 -3.24 -6.88
CA THR A 56 12.46 -3.36 -8.31
C THR A 56 11.00 -2.95 -8.57
N PHE A 57 10.82 -2.06 -9.53
CA PHE A 57 9.51 -1.60 -9.99
C PHE A 57 9.40 -1.84 -11.49
N LEU A 58 8.24 -2.35 -11.90
CA LEU A 58 7.88 -2.62 -13.29
C LEU A 58 6.48 -2.06 -13.52
N TYR A 59 6.21 -1.52 -14.69
CA TYR A 59 4.89 -1.01 -15.02
C TYR A 59 4.59 -1.18 -16.50
N GLU A 60 3.30 -1.21 -16.81
CA GLU A 60 2.84 -1.25 -18.20
C GLU A 60 3.14 0.07 -18.91
N VAL A 61 3.35 0.01 -20.22
CA VAL A 61 3.47 1.20 -21.08
C VAL A 61 2.27 2.16 -20.91
N SER A 62 1.09 1.63 -20.55
CA SER A 62 -0.12 2.42 -20.26
C SER A 62 0.01 3.35 -19.05
N GLY A 63 0.96 3.09 -18.14
CA GLY A 63 1.12 3.79 -16.87
C GLY A 63 -0.02 3.55 -15.87
N ARG A 64 -0.93 2.59 -16.12
CA ARG A 64 -2.07 2.30 -15.25
C ARG A 64 -1.82 1.19 -14.24
N LYS A 65 -1.03 0.19 -14.62
CA LYS A 65 -0.71 -0.97 -13.78
C LYS A 65 0.80 -1.05 -13.57
N GLY A 66 1.21 -1.43 -12.36
CA GLY A 66 2.59 -1.70 -12.02
C GLY A 66 2.74 -2.76 -10.94
N TRP A 67 3.98 -3.20 -10.72
CA TRP A 67 4.37 -4.20 -9.77
C TRP A 67 5.60 -3.72 -9.01
N VAL A 68 5.52 -3.69 -7.69
CA VAL A 68 6.61 -3.24 -6.82
C VAL A 68 7.05 -4.38 -5.90
N TYR A 69 8.33 -4.73 -5.97
CA TYR A 69 8.94 -5.73 -5.09
C TYR A 69 9.29 -5.10 -3.74
N THR A 70 8.37 -5.19 -2.78
CA THR A 70 8.57 -4.62 -1.44
C THR A 70 9.46 -5.49 -0.54
N THR A 71 9.58 -6.77 -0.91
CA THR A 71 10.50 -7.78 -0.36
C THR A 71 11.31 -8.38 -1.50
N GLY A 72 12.50 -8.92 -1.22
CA GLY A 72 13.34 -9.55 -2.22
C GLY A 72 14.80 -9.55 -1.84
N TYR A 73 15.67 -9.86 -2.81
CA TYR A 73 17.11 -9.85 -2.62
C TYR A 73 17.61 -8.48 -2.13
N THR A 74 18.54 -8.47 -1.18
CA THR A 74 19.24 -7.25 -0.74
C THR A 74 20.74 -7.47 -0.74
N GLU A 75 21.48 -6.40 -1.05
CA GLU A 75 22.96 -6.45 -1.08
C GLU A 75 23.56 -6.68 0.31
N THR A 76 22.88 -6.24 1.36
CA THR A 76 23.34 -6.39 2.75
C THR A 76 23.33 -7.86 3.17
N ASP A 77 22.23 -8.56 2.90
CA ASP A 77 22.08 -9.96 3.30
C ASP A 77 22.63 -10.92 2.23
N LYS A 78 22.90 -10.42 1.01
CA LYS A 78 23.28 -11.21 -0.18
C LYS A 78 22.32 -12.36 -0.50
N MET A 79 21.09 -12.26 -0.01
CA MET A 79 20.02 -13.23 -0.23
C MET A 79 18.67 -12.60 0.07
N TYR A 80 17.59 -13.32 -0.24
CA TYR A 80 16.26 -13.05 0.29
C TYR A 80 15.98 -13.99 1.48
N PRO A 81 15.80 -13.49 2.71
CA PRO A 81 15.58 -14.33 3.90
C PRO A 81 14.11 -14.77 4.09
N GLY A 82 13.22 -14.45 3.14
CA GLY A 82 11.81 -14.78 3.25
C GLY A 82 11.49 -16.18 2.75
N ILE A 83 10.22 -16.57 2.93
CA ILE A 83 9.71 -17.85 2.44
C ILE A 83 9.31 -17.68 0.98
N ASP A 84 9.58 -18.71 0.17
CA ASP A 84 9.22 -18.79 -1.25
C ASP A 84 9.93 -17.69 -2.10
N THR A 85 9.70 -17.69 -3.41
CA THR A 85 10.19 -16.63 -4.28
C THR A 85 9.49 -15.30 -3.97
N PRO A 86 10.20 -14.15 -3.95
CA PRO A 86 9.60 -12.84 -3.70
C PRO A 86 8.39 -12.54 -4.59
N LYS A 87 7.29 -12.08 -3.98
CA LYS A 87 6.04 -11.72 -4.68
C LYS A 87 5.85 -10.21 -4.67
N PRO A 88 5.70 -9.56 -5.84
CA PRO A 88 5.45 -8.13 -5.88
C PRO A 88 4.07 -7.80 -5.30
N LEU A 89 3.88 -6.53 -4.92
CA LEU A 89 2.54 -5.94 -4.84
C LEU A 89 2.17 -5.41 -6.22
N GLY A 90 0.98 -5.74 -6.70
CA GLY A 90 0.41 -5.08 -7.88
C GLY A 90 -0.19 -3.74 -7.49
N LEU A 91 -0.13 -2.77 -8.39
CA LEU A 91 -0.68 -1.43 -8.22
C LEU A 91 -1.51 -1.09 -9.45
N ILE A 92 -2.76 -0.66 -9.25
CA ILE A 92 -3.64 -0.20 -10.31
C ILE A 92 -4.08 1.23 -9.97
N LYS A 93 -3.68 2.19 -10.80
CA LYS A 93 -4.10 3.59 -10.68
C LYS A 93 -5.49 3.74 -11.28
N TYR A 94 -6.45 4.15 -10.45
CA TYR A 94 -7.82 4.41 -10.89
C TYR A 94 -8.08 5.90 -11.14
N TYR A 95 -7.50 6.77 -10.32
CA TYR A 95 -7.73 8.21 -10.40
C TYR A 95 -6.53 8.98 -9.85
N GLY A 96 -6.37 10.23 -10.29
CA GLY A 96 -5.38 11.16 -9.77
C GLY A 96 -4.33 11.59 -10.80
N LYS A 97 -3.58 12.63 -10.44
CA LYS A 97 -2.60 13.28 -11.32
C LYS A 97 -1.24 12.58 -11.29
N ARG A 98 -0.84 12.02 -10.14
CA ARG A 98 0.47 11.39 -9.96
C ARG A 98 0.64 10.19 -10.86
N ASP A 99 1.83 9.98 -11.39
CA ASP A 99 2.14 8.77 -12.14
C ASP A 99 2.18 7.53 -11.23
N ILE A 100 2.15 6.35 -11.86
CA ILE A 100 2.20 5.09 -11.12
C ILE A 100 3.56 4.88 -10.43
N GLU A 101 4.63 5.47 -10.96
CA GLU A 101 5.98 5.44 -10.39
C GLU A 101 6.03 6.12 -9.02
N GLU A 102 5.52 7.36 -8.92
CA GLU A 102 5.46 8.12 -7.67
C GLU A 102 4.57 7.39 -6.65
N LEU A 103 3.41 6.87 -7.08
CA LEU A 103 2.53 6.08 -6.23
C LEU A 103 3.21 4.80 -5.74
N ALA A 104 3.96 4.10 -6.59
CA ALA A 104 4.70 2.90 -6.22
C ALA A 104 5.81 3.21 -5.21
N LEU A 105 6.53 4.33 -5.39
CA LEU A 105 7.54 4.79 -4.46
C LEU A 105 6.93 5.10 -3.09
N GLN A 106 5.78 5.78 -3.05
CA GLN A 106 5.04 6.05 -1.81
C GLN A 106 4.62 4.75 -1.12
N VAL A 107 4.05 3.79 -1.86
CA VAL A 107 3.69 2.47 -1.32
C VAL A 107 4.92 1.75 -0.76
N PHE A 108 6.04 1.72 -1.49
CA PHE A 108 7.29 1.11 -1.06
C PHE A 108 7.90 1.80 0.17
N ALA A 109 7.77 3.12 0.28
CA ALA A 109 8.19 3.86 1.47
C ALA A 109 7.33 3.49 2.68
N LEU A 110 6.01 3.39 2.50
CA LEU A 110 5.07 3.02 3.56
C LEU A 110 5.26 1.60 4.08
N THR A 111 5.90 0.69 3.35
CA THR A 111 6.26 -0.61 3.92
C THR A 111 7.39 -0.53 4.94
N LYS A 112 8.15 0.56 4.98
CA LYS A 112 9.25 0.77 5.93
C LYS A 112 8.81 1.48 7.21
N MET A 113 7.56 1.93 7.26
CA MET A 113 7.03 2.79 8.33
C MET A 113 6.26 2.01 9.42
N ASP A 114 6.47 0.71 9.49
CA ASP A 114 5.80 -0.17 10.45
C ASP A 114 6.53 -0.15 11.80
N TRP A 115 6.07 0.72 12.71
CA TRP A 115 6.67 0.87 14.03
C TRP A 115 6.50 -0.34 14.96
N ASN A 116 5.65 -1.29 14.61
CA ASN A 116 5.36 -2.46 15.44
C ASN A 116 6.29 -3.66 15.13
N THR A 117 7.33 -3.47 14.32
CA THR A 117 8.25 -4.55 13.94
C THR A 117 9.66 -4.04 13.68
N ILE A 118 10.64 -4.88 13.99
CA ILE A 118 12.06 -4.68 13.62
C ILE A 118 12.46 -5.48 12.38
N ARG A 119 11.50 -6.17 11.74
CA ARG A 119 11.79 -6.98 10.55
C ARG A 119 12.38 -6.09 9.44
N PRO A 120 13.49 -6.49 8.81
CA PRO A 120 14.17 -5.67 7.80
C PRO A 120 13.30 -5.44 6.55
N MET A 121 12.36 -6.34 6.30
CA MET A 121 11.43 -6.28 5.19
C MET A 121 10.01 -6.58 5.67
N VAL A 122 9.13 -5.61 5.49
CA VAL A 122 7.69 -5.78 5.63
C VAL A 122 7.10 -5.64 4.23
N ARG A 123 6.24 -6.58 3.85
CA ARG A 123 5.67 -6.62 2.50
C ARG A 123 4.53 -5.63 2.33
N GLU A 124 3.63 -5.59 3.30
CA GLU A 124 2.40 -4.80 3.26
C GLU A 124 2.65 -3.35 3.72
N PRO A 125 2.17 -2.33 2.99
CA PRO A 125 2.28 -0.95 3.45
C PRO A 125 1.40 -0.71 4.68
N VAL A 126 1.87 0.13 5.61
CA VAL A 126 1.17 0.38 6.89
C VAL A 126 -0.28 0.83 6.73
N THR A 127 -0.61 1.54 5.64
CA THR A 127 -1.97 2.00 5.37
C THR A 127 -2.95 0.86 5.18
N ILE A 128 -2.54 -0.24 4.54
CA ILE A 128 -3.36 -1.45 4.38
C ILE A 128 -3.29 -2.31 5.64
N LYS A 129 -2.09 -2.52 6.20
CA LYS A 129 -1.87 -3.34 7.40
C LYS A 129 -2.78 -2.93 8.55
N TYR A 130 -2.77 -1.64 8.90
CA TYR A 130 -3.57 -1.14 10.01
C TYR A 130 -5.07 -1.14 9.69
N ALA A 131 -5.47 -0.82 8.46
CA ALA A 131 -6.87 -0.87 8.05
C ALA A 131 -7.47 -2.28 8.20
N LYS A 132 -6.75 -3.32 7.76
CA LYS A 132 -7.16 -4.71 7.93
C LYS A 132 -7.25 -5.11 9.40
N ARG A 133 -6.24 -4.75 10.18
CA ARG A 133 -6.20 -5.09 11.60
C ARG A 133 -7.39 -4.50 12.36
N ILE A 134 -7.74 -3.24 12.08
CA ILE A 134 -8.95 -2.60 12.64
C ILE A 134 -10.20 -3.35 12.19
N ALA A 135 -10.32 -3.70 10.90
CA ALA A 135 -11.46 -4.44 10.40
C ALA A 135 -11.61 -5.81 11.09
N ASP A 136 -10.51 -6.52 11.37
CA ASP A 136 -10.54 -7.81 12.08
C ASP A 136 -10.93 -7.65 13.54
N LEU A 137 -10.47 -6.59 14.23
CA LEU A 137 -10.90 -6.28 15.59
C LEU A 137 -12.42 -6.04 15.67
N ILE A 138 -12.98 -5.31 14.69
CA ILE A 138 -14.43 -5.06 14.64
C ILE A 138 -15.21 -6.37 14.48
N LYS A 139 -14.72 -7.33 13.68
CA LYS A 139 -15.38 -8.64 13.48
C LYS A 139 -15.43 -9.48 14.76
N VAL A 140 -14.45 -9.34 15.65
CA VAL A 140 -14.38 -10.09 16.93
C VAL A 140 -15.44 -9.61 17.93
N GLY A 141 -16.17 -8.52 17.62
CA GLY A 141 -17.31 -8.08 18.43
C GLY A 141 -16.92 -7.23 19.61
N LEU A 142 -15.83 -6.45 19.48
CA LEU A 142 -15.56 -5.32 20.38
C LEU A 142 -16.77 -4.39 20.37
N ARG A 143 -17.64 -4.56 21.36
CA ARG A 143 -18.66 -3.58 21.74
C ARG A 143 -17.92 -2.45 22.41
N THR A 144 -17.52 -1.46 21.64
CA THR A 144 -16.90 -0.28 22.21
C THR A 144 -18.01 0.63 22.72
N ASP A 145 -18.21 0.65 24.03
CA ASP A 145 -19.11 1.62 24.71
C ASP A 145 -18.55 3.06 24.64
N PHE A 146 -17.40 3.25 23.99
CA PHE A 146 -16.67 4.50 23.86
C PHE A 146 -16.05 4.64 22.47
N THR A 147 -15.87 5.87 22.01
CA THR A 147 -15.23 6.16 20.71
C THR A 147 -13.73 5.87 20.81
N VAL A 148 -13.22 4.93 20.01
CA VAL A 148 -11.77 4.71 19.91
C VAL A 148 -11.12 5.92 19.25
N LYS A 149 -10.54 6.82 20.06
CA LYS A 149 -9.82 8.00 19.58
C LYS A 149 -8.42 7.68 19.07
N ASP A 150 -7.82 6.62 19.56
CA ASP A 150 -6.45 6.23 19.22
C ASP A 150 -6.33 4.71 19.14
N VAL A 151 -6.15 4.23 17.92
CA VAL A 151 -6.03 2.80 17.61
C VAL A 151 -4.69 2.22 18.06
N ARG A 152 -3.67 3.04 18.38
CA ARG A 152 -2.35 2.55 18.83
C ARG A 152 -2.40 1.70 20.10
N TYR A 153 -3.35 1.97 21.00
CA TYR A 153 -3.47 1.26 22.29
C TYR A 153 -4.03 -0.16 22.19
N TYR A 154 -4.46 -0.58 21.00
CA TYR A 154 -5.01 -1.92 20.76
C TYR A 154 -4.00 -2.86 20.07
N PHE A 155 -2.74 -2.42 19.94
CA PHE A 155 -1.68 -3.08 19.18
C PHE A 155 -0.35 -3.13 19.91
#